data_AF-X0YJR8-F1
#
_entry.id   AF-X0YJR8-F1
#
_cell.length_a   1.000
_cell.length_b   1.000
_cell.length_c   1.000
_cell.angle_alpha   90.00
_cell.angle_beta   90.00
_cell.angle_gamma   90.00
#
_symmetry.space_group_name_H-M   'P 1'
#
loop_
_entity.id
_entity.type
_entity.pdbx_description
1 polymer ?
#
loop_
_entity_poly.entity_id
_entity_poly.type
_entity_poly.pdbx_seq_one_letter_code
_entity_poly.pdbx_strand_id
1 'polypeptide(L)'
;VDLINLGNVHRSLGHYRKAIEYIEDGMKIVKKIGDRRSEGACLGNMGVIYESLGQHQKAIDYSEEALKIAKEIGDRHTEGRWLDGLGRAYHSLGQNKKAISYYLEALKIAKEIYDRKAEGSLLGGLGIVYNSLGQYHKAIYYYKKSFNIAKEVGDKKNEGACFGNLSNTYKSLGQYEKAIDYSKEALKIHREIGDRQNEGRRLAGLGDSYLSLGQYQRAISYYEEALKIAREIEDIQSEA
;
A
#
# COMPACT_ATOMS: atom_id res chain seq x y z
N VAL A 1 -4.52 5.04 27.68
CA VAL A 1 -5.22 5.21 26.39
C VAL A 1 -4.83 6.53 25.73
N ASP A 2 -4.83 7.65 26.45
CA ASP A 2 -4.54 8.97 25.86
C ASP A 2 -3.14 9.12 25.26
N LEU A 3 -2.09 8.58 25.90
CA LEU A 3 -0.74 8.58 25.34
C LEU A 3 -0.65 7.82 24.01
N ILE A 4 -1.35 6.69 23.89
CA ILE A 4 -1.39 5.88 22.66
C ILE A 4 -2.11 6.65 21.56
N ASN A 5 -3.20 7.33 21.91
CA ASN A 5 -3.95 8.18 20.98
C ASN A 5 -3.12 9.38 20.50
N LEU A 6 -2.38 10.05 21.39
CA LEU A 6 -1.44 11.10 21.03
C LEU A 6 -0.35 10.57 20.09
N GLY A 7 0.21 9.40 20.38
CA GLY A 7 1.17 8.73 19.49
C GLY A 7 0.58 8.47 18.10
N ASN A 8 -0.67 8.01 18.02
CA ASN A 8 -1.38 7.78 16.77
C ASN A 8 -1.61 9.07 15.96
N VAL A 9 -1.96 10.17 16.63
CA VAL A 9 -2.12 11.48 15.97
C VAL A 9 -0.78 11.95 15.43
N HIS A 10 0.30 11.89 16.23
CA HIS A 10 1.63 12.25 15.77
C HIS A 10 2.11 11.38 14.61
N ARG A 11 1.81 10.08 14.61
CA ARG A 11 2.09 9.18 13.48
C ARG A 11 1.36 9.62 12.22
N SER A 12 0.07 9.95 12.32
CA SER A 12 -0.72 10.43 11.18
C SER A 12 -0.23 11.77 10.62
N LEU A 13 0.40 12.60 11.47
CA LEU A 13 1.05 13.86 11.06
C LEU A 13 2.49 13.66 10.53
N GLY A 14 3.00 12.43 10.48
CA GLY A 14 4.39 12.15 10.07
C GLY A 14 5.44 12.50 11.14
N HIS A 15 5.03 12.88 12.35
CA HIS A 15 5.91 13.16 13.48
C HIS A 15 6.39 11.86 14.17
N TYR A 16 7.07 10.99 13.41
CA TYR A 16 7.39 9.63 13.83
C TYR A 16 8.19 9.52 15.13
N ARG A 17 9.15 10.43 15.37
CA ARG A 17 9.93 10.43 16.63
C ARG A 17 9.06 10.67 17.86
N LYS A 18 8.21 11.71 17.81
CA LYS A 18 7.25 12.00 18.88
C LYS A 18 6.23 10.88 19.04
N ALA A 19 5.80 10.28 17.94
CA ALA A 19 4.88 9.14 17.97
C ALA A 19 5.47 7.96 18.75
N ILE A 20 6.74 7.62 18.48
CA ILE A 20 7.49 6.58 19.20
C ILE A 20 7.54 6.91 20.70
N GLU A 21 7.96 8.11 21.08
CA GLU A 21 8.05 8.54 22.48
C GLU A 21 6.72 8.33 23.24
N TYR A 22 5.61 8.82 22.69
CA TYR A 22 4.29 8.66 23.32
C TYR A 22 3.84 7.19 23.40
N ILE A 23 4.14 6.39 22.38
CA ILE A 23 3.79 4.96 22.37
C ILE A 23 4.64 4.19 23.39
N GLU A 24 5.93 4.49 23.54
CA GLU A 24 6.80 3.86 24.54
C GLU A 24 6.31 4.14 25.97
N ASP A 25 5.96 5.39 26.26
CA ASP A 25 5.43 5.76 27.57
C ASP A 25 4.05 5.13 27.83
N GLY A 26 3.18 5.11 26.82
CA GLY A 26 1.91 4.39 26.88
C GLY A 26 2.11 2.89 27.14
N MET A 27 3.08 2.26 26.48
CA MET A 27 3.39 0.85 26.61
C MET A 27 3.87 0.48 28.03
N LYS A 28 4.66 1.34 28.69
CA LYS A 28 5.06 1.13 30.10
C LYS A 28 3.86 1.05 31.03
N ILE A 29 2.84 1.89 30.83
CA ILE A 29 1.62 1.90 31.63
C ILE A 29 0.77 0.66 31.32
N VAL A 30 0.57 0.36 30.04
CA VAL A 30 -0.19 -0.81 29.57
C VAL A 30 0.36 -2.11 30.14
N LYS A 31 1.69 -2.29 30.13
CA LYS A 31 2.34 -3.46 30.72
C LYS A 31 2.11 -3.56 32.24
N LYS A 32 2.08 -2.43 32.96
CA LYS A 32 1.81 -2.41 34.40
C LYS A 32 0.37 -2.82 34.75
N ILE A 33 -0.60 -2.46 33.91
CA ILE A 33 -2.01 -2.78 34.15
C ILE A 33 -2.43 -4.13 33.54
N GLY A 34 -1.54 -4.80 32.79
CA GLY A 34 -1.80 -6.10 32.18
C GLY A 34 -2.80 -6.08 31.01
N ASP A 35 -3.03 -4.94 30.37
CA ASP A 35 -3.94 -4.83 29.23
C ASP A 35 -3.28 -5.34 27.96
N ARG A 36 -3.47 -6.64 27.69
CA ARG A 36 -2.86 -7.31 26.56
C ARG A 36 -3.33 -6.78 25.21
N ARG A 37 -4.59 -6.33 25.10
CA ARG A 37 -5.12 -5.76 23.86
C ARG A 37 -4.42 -4.43 23.54
N SER A 38 -4.31 -3.55 24.53
CA SER A 38 -3.58 -2.28 24.34
C SER A 38 -2.10 -2.49 24.07
N GLU A 39 -1.50 -3.56 24.60
CA GLU A 39 -0.09 -3.88 24.35
C GLU A 39 0.13 -4.25 22.89
N GLY A 40 -0.71 -5.14 22.35
CA GLY A 40 -0.69 -5.48 20.92
C GLY A 40 -0.90 -4.26 20.02
N ALA A 41 -1.78 -3.32 20.42
CA ALA A 41 -1.98 -2.08 19.69
C ALA A 41 -0.72 -1.19 19.69
N CYS A 42 -0.03 -1.03 20.83
CA CYS A 42 1.23 -0.28 20.91
C CYS A 42 2.30 -0.87 19.98
N LEU A 43 2.52 -2.20 20.06
CA LEU A 43 3.51 -2.90 19.24
C LEU A 43 3.18 -2.77 17.75
N GLY A 44 1.93 -2.98 17.37
CA GLY A 44 1.51 -2.83 15.98
C GLY A 44 1.68 -1.40 15.45
N ASN A 45 1.42 -0.38 16.26
CA ASN A 45 1.69 1.01 15.88
C ASN A 45 3.18 1.29 15.71
N MET A 46 4.05 0.72 16.55
CA MET A 46 5.50 0.76 16.34
C MET A 46 5.89 0.11 15.01
N GLY A 47 5.32 -1.06 14.70
CA GLY A 47 5.53 -1.75 13.43
C GLY A 47 5.25 -0.84 12.22
N VAL A 48 4.10 -0.17 12.23
CA VAL A 48 3.70 0.76 11.15
C VAL A 48 4.58 2.01 11.09
N ILE A 49 5.03 2.53 12.24
CA ILE A 49 5.96 3.68 12.27
C ILE A 49 7.30 3.29 11.66
N TYR A 50 7.88 2.16 12.07
CA TYR A 50 9.15 1.69 11.52
C TYR A 50 9.06 1.31 10.05
N GLU A 51 7.91 0.79 9.59
CA GLU A 51 7.62 0.59 8.17
C GLU A 51 7.71 1.94 7.42
N SER A 52 7.08 2.99 7.96
CA SER A 52 7.08 4.33 7.37
C SER A 52 8.46 5.00 7.36
N LEU A 53 9.33 4.63 8.31
CA LEU A 53 10.72 5.07 8.39
C LEU A 53 11.68 4.24 7.51
N GLY A 54 11.19 3.24 6.78
CA GLY A 54 12.01 2.31 5.98
C GLY A 54 12.83 1.33 6.82
N GLN A 55 12.60 1.25 8.14
CA GLN A 55 13.28 0.30 9.03
C GLN A 55 12.53 -1.03 9.05
N HIS A 56 12.52 -1.71 7.90
CA HIS A 56 11.67 -2.88 7.66
C HIS A 56 11.93 -4.05 8.63
N GLN A 57 13.17 -4.26 9.08
CA GLN A 57 13.46 -5.31 10.06
C GLN A 57 12.77 -5.03 11.41
N LYS A 58 12.86 -3.79 11.93
CA LYS A 58 12.15 -3.42 13.16
C LYS A 58 10.63 -3.50 12.96
N ALA A 59 10.13 -3.10 11.79
CA ALA A 59 8.72 -3.22 11.47
C ALA A 59 8.23 -4.68 11.58
N ILE A 60 9.05 -5.63 11.11
CA ILE A 60 8.80 -7.07 11.25
C ILE A 60 8.79 -7.47 12.72
N ASP A 61 9.83 -7.15 13.47
CA ASP A 61 9.97 -7.56 14.87
C ASP A 61 8.74 -7.13 15.70
N TYR A 62 8.34 -5.86 15.59
CA TYR A 62 7.16 -5.34 16.30
C TYR A 62 5.84 -5.92 15.79
N SER A 63 5.70 -6.17 14.48
CA SER A 63 4.48 -6.74 13.91
C SER A 63 4.33 -8.23 14.27
N GLU A 64 5.43 -8.99 14.41
CA GLU A 64 5.40 -10.38 14.87
C GLU A 64 4.98 -10.47 16.34
N GLU A 65 5.46 -9.58 17.21
CA GLU A 65 5.00 -9.51 18.60
C GLU A 65 3.51 -9.12 18.69
N ALA A 66 3.08 -8.12 17.90
CA ALA A 66 1.68 -7.70 17.84
C ALA A 66 0.77 -8.83 17.31
N LEU A 67 1.24 -9.57 16.30
CA LEU A 67 0.56 -10.74 15.74
C LEU A 67 0.38 -11.84 16.78
N LYS A 68 1.43 -12.12 17.56
CA LYS A 68 1.36 -13.11 18.65
C LYS A 68 0.26 -12.74 19.64
N ILE A 69 0.22 -11.48 20.06
CA ILE A 69 -0.83 -10.98 20.97
C ILE A 69 -2.22 -11.08 20.34
N ALA A 70 -2.39 -10.69 19.07
CA ALA A 70 -3.66 -10.79 18.37
C ALA A 70 -4.20 -12.24 18.34
N LYS A 71 -3.31 -13.21 18.09
CA LYS A 71 -3.61 -14.65 18.16
C LYS A 71 -3.96 -15.09 19.59
N GLU A 72 -3.22 -14.64 20.60
CA GLU A 72 -3.48 -14.94 22.02
C GLU A 72 -4.88 -14.49 22.47
N ILE A 73 -5.32 -13.30 22.05
CA ILE A 73 -6.61 -12.72 22.46
C ILE A 73 -7.77 -13.05 21.49
N GLY A 74 -7.51 -13.79 20.41
CA GLY A 74 -8.51 -14.17 19.41
C GLY A 74 -9.03 -13.02 18.54
N ASP A 75 -8.29 -11.92 18.41
CA ASP A 75 -8.69 -10.77 17.59
C ASP A 75 -8.28 -11.00 16.12
N ARG A 76 -9.16 -11.66 15.38
CA ARG A 76 -8.96 -11.98 13.96
C ARG A 76 -8.77 -10.74 13.08
N HIS A 77 -9.42 -9.63 13.41
CA HIS A 77 -9.30 -8.41 12.61
C HIS A 77 -7.89 -7.82 12.74
N THR A 78 -7.35 -7.71 13.96
CA THR A 78 -5.96 -7.24 14.12
C THR A 78 -4.93 -8.27 13.65
N GLU A 79 -5.20 -9.56 13.79
CA GLU A 79 -4.37 -10.62 13.22
C GLU A 79 -4.17 -10.44 11.70
N GLY A 80 -5.26 -10.26 10.95
CA GLY A 80 -5.21 -10.00 9.50
C GLY A 80 -4.41 -8.75 9.15
N ARG A 81 -4.55 -7.68 9.95
CA ARG A 81 -3.80 -6.42 9.77
C ARG A 81 -2.29 -6.60 9.98
N TRP A 82 -1.87 -7.35 11.00
CA TRP A 82 -0.44 -7.55 11.25
C TRP A 82 0.20 -8.47 10.20
N LEU A 83 -0.52 -9.48 9.73
CA LEU A 83 -0.09 -10.32 8.61
C LEU A 83 0.07 -9.52 7.31
N ASP A 84 -0.85 -8.60 7.01
CA ASP A 84 -0.74 -7.67 5.87
C ASP A 84 0.53 -6.79 5.99
N GLY A 85 0.77 -6.22 7.18
CA GLY A 85 1.98 -5.43 7.46
C GLY A 85 3.27 -6.23 7.30
N LEU A 86 3.31 -7.47 7.80
CA LEU A 86 4.43 -8.39 7.58
C LEU A 86 4.63 -8.70 6.10
N GLY A 87 3.55 -8.92 5.35
CA GLY A 87 3.57 -9.09 3.90
C GLY A 87 4.31 -7.95 3.20
N ARG A 88 3.96 -6.70 3.52
CA ARG A 88 4.62 -5.50 2.98
C ARG A 88 6.09 -5.43 3.40
N ALA A 89 6.39 -5.58 4.68
CA ALA A 89 7.75 -5.43 5.20
C ALA A 89 8.71 -6.48 4.62
N TYR A 90 8.28 -7.75 4.52
CA TYR A 90 9.08 -8.80 3.89
C TYR A 90 9.26 -8.57 2.39
N HIS A 91 8.27 -8.00 1.70
CA HIS A 91 8.42 -7.63 0.29
C HIS A 91 9.46 -6.52 0.12
N SER A 92 9.44 -5.49 0.98
CA SER A 92 10.44 -4.42 0.96
C SER A 92 11.87 -4.92 1.21
N LEU A 93 12.04 -6.02 1.96
CA LEU A 93 13.33 -6.70 2.16
C LEU A 93 13.69 -7.69 1.03
N GLY A 94 12.89 -7.79 -0.04
CA GLY A 94 13.09 -8.73 -1.14
C GLY A 94 12.77 -10.19 -0.79
N GLN A 95 12.24 -10.47 0.41
CA GLN A 95 11.86 -11.81 0.87
C GLN A 95 10.46 -12.20 0.35
N ASN A 96 10.30 -12.16 -0.97
CA ASN A 96 9.01 -12.27 -1.66
C ASN A 96 8.23 -13.56 -1.35
N LYS A 97 8.92 -14.68 -1.10
CA LYS A 97 8.26 -15.95 -0.70
C LYS A 97 7.55 -15.83 0.65
N LYS A 98 8.18 -15.18 1.63
CA LYS A 98 7.56 -14.91 2.94
C LYS A 98 6.41 -13.93 2.79
N ALA A 99 6.61 -12.85 2.02
CA ALA A 99 5.56 -11.87 1.74
C ALA A 99 4.29 -12.54 1.19
N ILE A 100 4.42 -13.42 0.19
CA ILE A 100 3.30 -14.18 -0.37
C ILE A 100 2.63 -15.05 0.71
N SER A 101 3.40 -15.74 1.55
CA SER A 101 2.86 -16.57 2.63
C SER A 101 2.00 -15.75 3.60
N TYR A 102 2.50 -14.61 4.07
CA TYR A 102 1.76 -13.73 4.99
C TYR A 102 0.52 -13.12 4.34
N TYR A 103 0.61 -12.68 3.08
CA TYR A 103 -0.56 -12.19 2.36
C TYR A 103 -1.64 -13.26 2.15
N LEU A 104 -1.26 -14.51 1.89
CA LEU A 104 -2.23 -15.61 1.75
C LEU A 104 -2.87 -15.97 3.09
N GLU A 105 -2.12 -15.94 4.20
CA GLU A 105 -2.67 -16.13 5.54
C GLU A 105 -3.67 -15.01 5.87
N ALA A 106 -3.26 -13.74 5.69
CA ALA A 106 -4.15 -12.58 5.87
C ALA A 106 -5.40 -12.64 5.00
N LEU A 107 -5.26 -13.08 3.74
CA LEU A 107 -6.38 -13.21 2.80
C LEU A 107 -7.40 -14.26 3.26
N LYS A 108 -6.92 -15.35 3.87
CA LYS A 108 -7.77 -16.35 4.48
C LYS A 108 -8.58 -15.72 5.63
N ILE A 109 -7.93 -14.96 6.50
CA ILE A 109 -8.59 -14.26 7.62
C ILE A 109 -9.65 -13.28 7.11
N ALA A 110 -9.29 -12.42 6.15
CA ALA A 110 -10.21 -11.42 5.59
C ALA A 110 -11.49 -12.07 5.06
N LYS A 111 -11.38 -13.23 4.41
CA LYS A 111 -12.54 -14.01 3.94
C LYS A 111 -13.36 -14.61 5.09
N GLU A 112 -12.70 -15.14 6.11
CA GLU A 112 -13.37 -15.72 7.29
C GLU A 112 -14.19 -14.67 8.06
N ILE A 113 -13.70 -13.43 8.15
CA ILE A 113 -14.39 -12.33 8.84
C ILE A 113 -15.25 -11.47 7.89
N TYR A 114 -15.37 -11.86 6.62
CA TYR A 114 -16.12 -11.15 5.58
C TYR A 114 -15.67 -9.69 5.33
N ASP A 115 -14.39 -9.38 5.59
CA ASP A 115 -13.80 -8.07 5.28
C ASP A 115 -13.40 -8.00 3.80
N ARG A 116 -14.38 -7.63 2.97
CA ARG A 116 -14.18 -7.46 1.52
C ARG A 116 -13.16 -6.39 1.20
N LYS A 117 -13.08 -5.30 1.99
CA LYS A 117 -12.12 -4.24 1.72
C LYS A 117 -10.69 -4.74 1.91
N ALA A 118 -10.42 -5.42 3.03
CA ALA A 118 -9.12 -6.05 3.27
C ALA A 118 -8.80 -7.11 2.21
N GLU A 119 -9.77 -7.92 1.79
CA GLU A 119 -9.58 -8.91 0.73
C GLU A 119 -9.06 -8.26 -0.57
N GLY A 120 -9.67 -7.14 -0.98
CA GLY A 120 -9.24 -6.37 -2.14
C GLY A 120 -7.79 -5.88 -2.00
N SER A 121 -7.46 -5.22 -0.89
CA SER A 121 -6.12 -4.70 -0.63
C SER A 121 -5.05 -5.80 -0.64
N LEU A 122 -5.33 -6.94 -0.02
CA LEU A 122 -4.41 -8.09 0.06
C LEU A 122 -4.15 -8.74 -1.31
N LEU A 123 -5.19 -8.85 -2.15
CA LEU A 123 -5.02 -9.28 -3.54
C LEU A 123 -4.16 -8.28 -4.33
N GLY A 124 -4.35 -6.98 -4.11
CA GLY A 124 -3.47 -5.95 -4.66
C GLY A 124 -2.01 -6.13 -4.24
N GLY A 125 -1.77 -6.39 -2.96
CA GLY A 125 -0.44 -6.70 -2.41
C GLY A 125 0.21 -7.93 -3.07
N LEU A 126 -0.53 -9.04 -3.21
CA LEU A 126 -0.06 -10.21 -3.95
C LEU A 126 0.30 -9.87 -5.40
N GLY A 127 -0.51 -9.04 -6.06
CA GLY A 127 -0.24 -8.55 -7.40
C GLY A 127 1.11 -7.82 -7.51
N ILE A 128 1.40 -6.95 -6.53
CA ILE A 128 2.68 -6.21 -6.44
C ILE A 128 3.86 -7.17 -6.31
N VAL A 129 3.77 -8.13 -5.38
CA VAL A 129 4.86 -9.11 -5.18
C VAL A 129 5.08 -9.94 -6.45
N TYR A 130 4.03 -10.45 -7.10
CA TYR A 130 4.19 -11.21 -8.33
C TYR A 130 4.73 -10.36 -9.50
N ASN A 131 4.37 -9.07 -9.57
CA ASN A 131 4.93 -8.17 -10.56
C ASN A 131 6.45 -8.00 -10.36
N SER A 132 6.90 -7.79 -9.12
CA SER A 132 8.33 -7.68 -8.78
C SER A 132 9.14 -8.94 -9.09
N LEU A 133 8.48 -10.11 -9.10
CA LEU A 133 9.08 -11.40 -9.47
C LEU A 133 9.09 -11.65 -10.98
N GLY A 134 8.63 -10.70 -11.80
CA GLY A 134 8.45 -10.88 -13.25
C GLY A 134 7.31 -11.83 -13.63
N GLN A 135 6.49 -12.27 -12.66
CA GLN A 135 5.35 -13.17 -12.90
C GLN A 135 4.11 -12.34 -13.31
N TYR A 136 4.23 -11.61 -14.42
CA TYR A 136 3.27 -10.59 -14.84
C TYR A 136 1.85 -11.11 -15.04
N HIS A 137 1.66 -12.33 -15.56
CA HIS A 137 0.32 -12.91 -15.71
C HIS A 137 -0.37 -13.18 -14.37
N LYS A 138 0.37 -13.62 -13.35
CA LYS A 138 -0.18 -13.77 -12.00
C LYS A 138 -0.48 -12.40 -11.39
N ALA A 139 0.40 -11.42 -11.58
CA ALA A 139 0.15 -10.06 -11.13
C ALA A 139 -1.16 -9.50 -11.71
N ILE A 140 -1.36 -9.62 -13.04
CA ILE A 140 -2.60 -9.22 -13.72
C ILE A 140 -3.83 -9.92 -13.14
N TYR A 141 -3.73 -11.23 -12.89
CA TYR A 141 -4.82 -12.00 -12.27
C TYR A 141 -5.23 -11.41 -10.91
N TYR A 142 -4.25 -11.16 -10.04
CA TYR A 142 -4.50 -10.61 -8.71
C TYR A 142 -5.01 -9.16 -8.75
N TYR A 143 -4.45 -8.31 -9.62
CA TYR A 143 -4.94 -6.94 -9.79
C TYR A 143 -6.37 -6.88 -10.32
N LYS A 144 -6.75 -7.75 -11.27
CA LYS A 144 -8.14 -7.83 -11.75
C LYS A 144 -9.11 -8.27 -10.64
N LYS A 145 -8.70 -9.22 -9.80
CA LYS A 145 -9.51 -9.59 -8.63
C LYS A 145 -9.64 -8.45 -7.64
N SER A 146 -8.54 -7.79 -7.28
CA SER A 146 -8.53 -6.60 -6.41
C SER A 146 -9.45 -5.50 -6.95
N PHE A 147 -9.38 -5.22 -8.26
CA PHE A 147 -10.25 -4.24 -8.93
C PHE A 147 -11.74 -4.58 -8.79
N ASN A 148 -12.13 -5.82 -9.05
CA ASN A 148 -13.53 -6.23 -8.93
C ASN A 148 -14.07 -6.01 -7.51
N ILE A 149 -13.26 -6.32 -6.50
CA ILE A 149 -13.62 -6.06 -5.10
C ILE A 149 -13.67 -4.56 -4.80
N ALA A 150 -12.68 -3.79 -5.26
CA ALA A 150 -12.66 -2.34 -5.09
C ALA A 150 -13.94 -1.70 -5.63
N LYS A 151 -14.37 -2.12 -6.82
CA LYS A 151 -15.61 -1.68 -7.44
C LYS A 151 -16.85 -2.09 -6.64
N GLU A 152 -16.89 -3.32 -6.13
CA GLU A 152 -17.98 -3.84 -5.30
C GLU A 152 -18.17 -3.01 -4.02
N VAL A 153 -17.07 -2.63 -3.35
CA VAL A 153 -17.10 -1.87 -2.09
C VAL A 153 -17.04 -0.35 -2.28
N GLY A 154 -17.01 0.14 -3.52
CA GLY A 154 -16.92 1.57 -3.85
C GLY A 154 -15.58 2.24 -3.49
N ASP A 155 -14.48 1.48 -3.38
CA ASP A 155 -13.15 2.00 -3.07
C ASP A 155 -12.48 2.55 -4.34
N LYS A 156 -12.86 3.78 -4.72
CA LYS A 156 -12.30 4.47 -5.89
C LYS A 156 -10.79 4.61 -5.85
N LYS A 157 -10.20 4.81 -4.67
CA LYS A 157 -8.75 4.88 -4.52
C LYS A 157 -8.09 3.57 -4.94
N ASN A 158 -8.62 2.43 -4.48
CA ASN A 158 -8.10 1.12 -4.85
C ASN A 158 -8.43 0.74 -6.31
N GLU A 159 -9.56 1.18 -6.88
CA GLU A 159 -9.85 1.04 -8.32
C GLU A 159 -8.76 1.70 -9.17
N GLY A 160 -8.43 2.96 -8.89
CA GLY A 160 -7.37 3.71 -9.58
C GLY A 160 -5.99 3.06 -9.44
N ALA A 161 -5.65 2.61 -8.22
CA ALA A 161 -4.40 1.90 -7.96
C ALA A 161 -4.30 0.58 -8.76
N CYS A 162 -5.38 -0.19 -8.87
CA CYS A 162 -5.41 -1.43 -9.64
C CYS A 162 -5.16 -1.17 -11.13
N PHE A 163 -5.78 -0.14 -11.71
CA PHE A 163 -5.53 0.22 -13.12
C PHE A 163 -4.12 0.75 -13.33
N GLY A 164 -3.58 1.56 -12.41
CA GLY A 164 -2.19 2.00 -12.46
C GLY A 164 -1.20 0.83 -12.46
N ASN A 165 -1.45 -0.16 -11.59
CA ASN A 165 -0.64 -1.37 -11.50
C ASN A 165 -0.76 -2.28 -12.73
N LEU A 166 -1.97 -2.43 -13.29
CA LEU A 166 -2.19 -3.14 -14.56
C LEU A 166 -1.44 -2.47 -15.69
N SER A 167 -1.51 -1.14 -15.80
CA SER A 167 -0.76 -0.35 -16.78
C SER A 167 0.74 -0.62 -16.70
N ASN A 168 1.33 -0.48 -15.50
CA ASN A 168 2.76 -0.73 -15.29
C ASN A 168 3.14 -2.18 -15.66
N THR A 169 2.25 -3.15 -15.38
CA THR A 169 2.47 -4.56 -15.72
C THR A 169 2.44 -4.80 -17.22
N TYR A 170 1.50 -4.20 -17.95
CA TYR A 170 1.46 -4.31 -19.41
C TYR A 170 2.63 -3.57 -20.08
N LYS A 171 3.07 -2.43 -19.52
CA LYS A 171 4.30 -1.75 -19.95
C LYS A 171 5.51 -2.68 -19.81
N SER A 172 5.62 -3.40 -18.69
CA SER A 172 6.69 -4.38 -18.45
C SER A 172 6.64 -5.59 -19.40
N LEU A 173 5.47 -5.89 -19.95
CA LEU A 173 5.27 -6.90 -21.01
C LEU A 173 5.49 -6.36 -22.43
N GLY A 174 5.84 -5.08 -22.60
CA GLY A 174 5.95 -4.42 -23.91
C GLY A 174 4.60 -4.17 -24.60
N GLN A 175 3.48 -4.38 -23.91
CA GLN A 175 2.13 -4.17 -24.44
C GLN A 175 1.67 -2.73 -24.18
N TYR A 176 2.36 -1.77 -24.81
CA TYR A 176 2.20 -0.33 -24.53
C TYR A 176 0.79 0.20 -24.81
N GLU A 177 0.09 -0.31 -25.83
CA GLU A 177 -1.29 0.11 -26.11
C GLU A 177 -2.24 -0.22 -24.94
N LYS A 178 -2.18 -1.46 -24.41
CA LYS A 178 -2.95 -1.83 -23.23
C LYS A 178 -2.53 -1.04 -21.99
N ALA A 179 -1.23 -0.75 -21.85
CA ALA A 179 -0.75 0.09 -20.76
C ALA A 179 -1.37 1.49 -20.81
N ILE A 180 -1.47 2.08 -22.01
CA ILE A 180 -2.12 3.37 -22.25
C ILE A 180 -3.60 3.32 -21.84
N ASP A 181 -4.33 2.28 -22.26
CA ASP A 181 -5.76 2.14 -21.93
C ASP A 181 -5.98 2.11 -20.40
N TYR A 182 -5.22 1.26 -19.70
CA TYR A 182 -5.31 1.19 -18.24
C TYR A 182 -4.82 2.47 -17.55
N SER A 183 -3.79 3.13 -18.07
CA SER A 183 -3.34 4.42 -17.54
C SER A 183 -4.41 5.50 -17.67
N LYS A 184 -5.18 5.54 -18.78
CA LYS A 184 -6.27 6.49 -18.97
C LYS A 184 -7.42 6.27 -17.99
N GLU A 185 -7.78 5.01 -17.74
CA GLU A 185 -8.80 4.68 -16.73
C GLU A 185 -8.33 5.06 -15.32
N ALA A 186 -7.06 4.77 -14.96
CA ALA A 186 -6.49 5.21 -13.69
C ALA A 186 -6.49 6.74 -13.55
N LEU A 187 -6.06 7.45 -14.61
CA LEU A 187 -6.01 8.91 -14.65
C LEU A 187 -7.39 9.53 -14.42
N LYS A 188 -8.43 8.99 -15.07
CA LYS A 188 -9.81 9.45 -14.89
C LYS A 188 -10.25 9.33 -13.43
N ILE A 189 -9.97 8.21 -12.78
CA ILE A 189 -10.34 7.98 -11.37
C ILE A 189 -9.56 8.90 -10.44
N HIS A 190 -8.24 9.08 -10.65
CA HIS A 190 -7.44 9.97 -9.80
C HIS A 190 -7.90 11.43 -9.92
N ARG A 191 -8.31 11.88 -11.11
CA ARG A 191 -8.96 13.19 -11.29
C ARG A 191 -10.29 13.29 -10.56
N GLU A 192 -11.13 12.25 -10.63
CA GLU A 192 -12.44 12.20 -9.95
C GLU A 192 -12.30 12.35 -8.43
N ILE A 193 -11.31 11.69 -7.82
CA ILE A 193 -11.09 11.74 -6.36
C ILE A 193 -10.14 12.86 -5.90
N GLY A 194 -9.65 13.70 -6.82
CA GLY A 194 -8.71 14.78 -6.51
C GLY A 194 -7.30 14.33 -6.08
N ASP A 195 -6.88 13.12 -6.44
CA ASP A 195 -5.55 12.58 -6.12
C ASP A 195 -4.52 13.11 -7.13
N ARG A 196 -4.10 14.36 -6.93
CA ARG A 196 -3.16 15.08 -7.79
C ARG A 196 -1.82 14.36 -7.92
N GLN A 197 -1.33 13.74 -6.85
CA GLN A 197 -0.06 13.02 -6.88
C GLN A 197 -0.12 11.83 -7.85
N ASN A 198 -1.14 10.98 -7.75
CA ASN A 198 -1.26 9.85 -8.67
C ASN A 198 -1.70 10.27 -10.07
N GLU A 199 -2.45 11.37 -10.21
CA GLU A 199 -2.72 11.99 -11.52
C GLU A 199 -1.42 12.32 -12.27
N GLY A 200 -0.50 13.06 -11.65
CA GLY A 200 0.81 13.39 -12.23
C GLY A 200 1.61 12.14 -12.62
N ARG A 201 1.65 11.14 -11.73
CA ARG A 201 2.31 9.84 -12.01
C ARG A 201 1.70 9.08 -13.18
N ARG A 202 0.37 9.13 -13.36
CA ARG A 202 -0.30 8.47 -14.49
C ARG A 202 -0.05 9.22 -15.80
N LEU A 203 -0.01 10.54 -15.78
CA LEU A 203 0.36 11.37 -16.94
C LEU A 203 1.79 11.07 -17.40
N ALA A 204 2.76 11.06 -16.48
CA ALA A 204 4.14 10.67 -16.80
C ALA A 204 4.21 9.24 -17.37
N GLY A 205 3.48 8.29 -16.79
CA GLY A 205 3.41 6.92 -17.30
C GLY A 205 2.77 6.79 -18.70
N LEU A 206 1.83 7.69 -19.05
CA LEU A 206 1.31 7.80 -20.43
C LEU A 206 2.40 8.34 -21.36
N GLY A 207 3.14 9.37 -20.93
CA GLY A 207 4.31 9.89 -21.63
C GLY A 207 5.29 8.77 -22.01
N ASP A 208 5.70 7.96 -21.03
CA ASP A 208 6.61 6.83 -21.23
C ASP A 208 6.08 5.82 -22.27
N SER A 209 4.78 5.54 -22.20
CA SER A 209 4.15 4.52 -23.04
C SER A 209 4.04 5.02 -24.49
N TYR A 210 3.71 6.29 -24.70
CA TYR A 210 3.72 6.90 -26.03
C TYR A 210 5.12 7.07 -26.59
N LEU A 211 6.10 7.40 -25.74
CA LEU A 211 7.51 7.46 -26.11
C LEU A 211 7.99 6.10 -26.63
N SER A 212 7.64 5.02 -25.91
CA SER A 212 7.98 3.65 -26.31
C SER A 212 7.34 3.22 -27.63
N LEU A 213 6.23 3.84 -28.02
CA LEU A 213 5.56 3.65 -29.31
C LEU A 213 6.05 4.60 -30.42
N GLY A 214 7.06 5.44 -30.14
CA GLY A 214 7.57 6.45 -31.09
C GLY A 214 6.62 7.63 -31.32
N GLN A 215 5.58 7.79 -30.50
CA GLN A 215 4.59 8.88 -30.62
C GLN A 215 5.04 10.11 -29.82
N TYR A 216 6.16 10.71 -30.25
CA TYR A 216 6.87 11.76 -29.51
C TYR A 216 5.98 12.97 -29.16
N GLN A 217 5.13 13.44 -30.08
CA GLN A 217 4.27 14.59 -29.81
C GLN A 217 3.27 14.34 -28.68
N ARG A 218 2.72 13.12 -28.60
CA ARG A 218 1.82 12.74 -27.51
C ARG A 218 2.60 12.58 -26.21
N ALA A 219 3.79 11.99 -26.28
CA ALA A 219 4.65 11.86 -25.10
C ALA A 219 4.97 13.22 -24.47
N ILE A 220 5.39 14.20 -25.29
CA ILE A 220 5.66 15.58 -24.85
C ILE A 220 4.43 16.19 -24.18
N SER A 221 3.25 16.12 -24.82
CA SER A 221 2.01 16.65 -24.26
C SER A 221 1.68 16.07 -22.88
N TYR A 222 1.87 14.77 -22.67
CA TYR A 222 1.62 14.15 -21.37
C TYR A 222 2.67 14.49 -20.32
N TYR A 223 3.94 14.65 -20.71
CA TYR A 223 4.98 15.11 -19.80
C TYR A 223 4.79 16.57 -19.39
N GLU A 224 4.36 17.44 -20.29
CA GLU A 224 4.02 18.84 -19.98
C GLU A 224 2.84 18.92 -18.99
N GLU A 225 1.79 18.11 -19.20
CA GLU A 225 0.70 17.99 -18.24
C GLU A 225 1.21 17.50 -16.87
N ALA A 226 2.04 16.44 -16.84
CA ALA A 226 2.59 15.89 -15.61
C ALA A 226 3.45 16.92 -14.84
N LEU A 227 4.30 17.67 -15.55
CA LEU A 227 5.14 18.74 -14.99
C LEU A 227 4.28 19.85 -14.38
N LYS A 228 3.17 20.21 -15.03
CA LYS A 228 2.22 21.18 -14.47
C LYS A 228 1.66 20.68 -13.14
N ILE A 229 1.27 19.40 -13.05
CA ILE A 229 0.82 18.83 -11.77
C ILE A 229 1.92 18.89 -10.71
N ALA A 230 3.14 18.47 -11.06
CA ALA A 230 4.28 18.42 -10.14
C ALA A 230 4.56 19.79 -9.51
N ARG A 231 4.53 20.85 -10.34
CA ARG A 231 4.66 22.24 -9.87
C ARG A 231 3.52 22.69 -8.97
N GLU A 232 2.28 22.31 -9.29
CA GLU A 232 1.12 22.66 -8.47
C GLU A 232 1.14 22.01 -7.07
N ILE A 233 1.77 20.84 -6.93
CA ILE A 233 1.88 20.12 -5.65
C ILE A 233 3.27 20.23 -5.00
N GLU A 234 4.15 21.07 -5.55
CA GLU A 234 5.54 21.25 -5.09
C GLU A 234 6.34 19.93 -5.00
N ASP A 235 6.06 18.96 -5.88
CA ASP A 235 6.78 17.69 -5.96
C ASP A 235 8.05 17.82 -6.80
N ILE A 236 9.12 18.25 -6.14
CA ILE A 236 10.46 18.46 -6.74
C ILE A 236 10.99 17.18 -7.39
N GLN A 237 10.66 15.99 -6.87
CA GLN A 237 11.13 14.72 -7.46
C GLN A 237 10.44 14.41 -8.78
N SER A 238 9.16 14.75 -8.90
CA SER A 238 8.42 14.57 -10.16
C SER A 238 8.70 15.69 -11.17
N GLU A 239 9.25 16.82 -10.73
CA GLU A 239 9.68 17.93 -11.61
C GLU A 239 11.09 17.73 -12.22
N ALA A 240 11.98 17.04 -11.50
CA ALA A 240 13.35 16.77 -11.92
C ALA A 240 13.46 15.66 -12.98
#